data_AF-A0A1V5CM54-F1
#
_entry.id   AF-A0A1V5CM54-F1
#
_cell.length_a   1.000
_cell.length_b   1.000
_cell.length_c   1.000
_cell.angle_alpha   90.00
_cell.angle_beta   90.00
_cell.angle_gamma   90.00
#
_symmetry.space_group_name_H-M   'P 1'
#
loop_
_entity.id
_entity.type
_entity.pdbx_description
1 polymer ?
#
loop_
_entity_poly.entity_id
_entity_poly.type
_entity_poly.pdbx_seq_one_letter_code
_entity_poly.pdbx_strand_id
1 'polypeptide(L)'
;MPSFGKGAITVRMYTDYFCVPCQSAEQRIEYLVADLVKRNIIRITFIDTPVHKQTLLYANYFLYILNRKNDFDHILFARTALFDAARRKIEEKAGLEEFLRKKGIMFKFLDTKSTLAAMNAYIKSDAVRSTPACIIDNGKQKQLFSGADQIIKALELLR
;
A
#
# COMPACT_ATOMS: atom_id res chain seq x y z
N MET A 1 -5.53 -10.51 -1.15
CA MET A 1 -4.54 -9.50 -1.62
C MET A 1 -5.25 -8.20 -1.95
N PRO A 2 -4.74 -7.04 -1.52
CA PRO A 2 -5.28 -5.72 -1.86
C PRO A 2 -4.86 -5.31 -3.29
N SER A 3 -5.55 -5.86 -4.30
CA SER A 3 -5.30 -5.58 -5.71
C SER A 3 -6.52 -4.97 -6.39
N PHE A 4 -6.30 -3.93 -7.20
CA PHE A 4 -7.35 -3.08 -7.77
C PHE A 4 -7.03 -2.68 -9.21
N GLY A 5 -8.06 -2.41 -10.00
CA GLY A 5 -7.95 -2.07 -11.42
C GLY A 5 -7.90 -3.31 -12.33
N LYS A 6 -8.08 -3.07 -13.63
CA LYS A 6 -8.09 -4.13 -14.67
C LYS A 6 -7.16 -3.78 -15.85
N GLY A 7 -6.27 -2.80 -15.65
CA GLY A 7 -5.35 -2.38 -16.69
C GLY A 7 -4.30 -3.43 -17.04
N ALA A 8 -3.75 -3.31 -18.25
CA ALA A 8 -2.77 -4.24 -18.79
C ALA A 8 -1.42 -4.18 -18.06
N ILE A 9 -1.07 -3.01 -17.50
CA ILE A 9 0.18 -2.84 -16.75
C ILE A 9 -0.06 -3.23 -15.30
N THR A 10 0.73 -4.16 -14.78
CA THR A 10 0.66 -4.52 -13.37
C THR A 10 1.65 -3.69 -12.56
N VAL A 11 1.18 -3.16 -11.44
CA VAL A 11 1.98 -2.36 -10.52
C VAL A 11 1.94 -3.02 -9.15
N ARG A 12 3.09 -3.24 -8.52
CA ARG A 12 3.18 -3.62 -7.10
C ARG A 12 3.87 -2.51 -6.33
N MET A 13 3.17 -1.93 -5.36
CA MET A 13 3.66 -0.84 -4.53
C MET A 13 4.07 -1.39 -3.17
N TYR A 14 5.33 -1.19 -2.80
CA TYR A 14 5.93 -1.67 -1.55
C TYR A 14 6.16 -0.51 -0.61
N THR A 15 5.48 -0.52 0.52
CA THR A 15 5.53 0.59 1.48
C THR A 15 5.62 0.10 2.90
N ASP A 16 6.24 0.91 3.76
CA ASP A 16 6.22 0.74 5.21
C ASP A 16 5.60 1.99 5.84
N TYR A 17 4.64 1.84 6.75
CA TYR A 17 3.89 2.97 7.33
C TYR A 17 4.78 3.92 8.15
N PHE A 18 5.89 3.44 8.68
CA PHE A 18 6.84 4.19 9.52
C PHE A 18 8.08 4.65 8.75
N CYS A 19 8.16 4.36 7.46
CA CYS A 19 9.22 4.86 6.58
C CYS A 19 8.95 6.32 6.20
N VAL A 20 9.84 7.23 6.61
CA VAL A 20 9.73 8.68 6.34
C VAL A 20 9.59 8.99 4.84
N PRO A 21 10.41 8.42 3.94
CA PRO A 21 10.18 8.55 2.51
C PRO A 21 8.80 8.07 2.01
N CYS A 22 8.24 6.98 2.57
CA CYS A 22 6.89 6.54 2.22
C CYS A 22 5.85 7.56 2.67
N GLN A 23 5.95 8.04 3.92
CA GLN A 23 5.05 9.03 4.49
C GLN A 23 5.04 10.32 3.67
N SER A 24 6.19 10.83 3.25
CA SER A 24 6.25 12.08 2.47
C SER A 24 5.67 11.91 1.06
N ALA A 25 5.81 10.73 0.46
CA ALA A 25 5.39 10.48 -0.92
C ALA A 25 3.94 10.02 -1.08
N GLU A 26 3.32 9.52 -0.01
CA GLU A 26 2.03 8.80 -0.08
C GLU A 26 0.95 9.58 -0.83
N GLN A 27 0.72 10.85 -0.51
CA GLN A 27 -0.34 11.64 -1.16
C GLN A 27 -0.15 11.76 -2.67
N ARG A 28 1.09 11.95 -3.14
CA ARG A 28 1.38 12.08 -4.57
C ARG A 28 1.24 10.74 -5.28
N ILE A 29 1.75 9.67 -4.66
CA ILE A 29 1.62 8.31 -5.20
C ILE A 29 0.15 7.90 -5.26
N GLU A 30 -0.63 8.15 -4.21
CA GLU A 30 -2.07 7.88 -4.12
C GLU A 30 -2.82 8.56 -5.26
N TYR A 31 -2.58 9.85 -5.49
CA TYR A 31 -3.19 10.61 -6.58
C TYR A 31 -2.91 9.98 -7.96
N LEU A 32 -1.64 9.65 -8.23
CA LEU A 32 -1.24 9.05 -9.51
C LEU A 32 -1.84 7.65 -9.69
N VAL A 33 -1.80 6.82 -8.65
CA VAL A 33 -2.38 5.48 -8.67
C VAL A 33 -3.89 5.54 -8.88
N ALA A 34 -4.58 6.50 -8.25
CA ALA A 34 -6.01 6.70 -8.43
C ALA A 34 -6.36 7.06 -9.89
N ASP A 35 -5.65 8.02 -10.49
CA ASP A 35 -5.82 8.39 -11.90
C ASP A 35 -5.62 7.20 -12.84
N LEU A 36 -4.50 6.49 -12.69
CA LEU A 36 -4.13 5.37 -13.55
C LEU A 36 -5.09 4.17 -13.42
N VAL A 37 -5.57 3.87 -12.21
CA VAL A 37 -6.55 2.80 -11.99
C VAL A 37 -7.91 3.19 -12.57
N LYS A 38 -8.38 4.43 -12.36
CA LYS A 38 -9.67 4.92 -12.87
C LYS A 38 -9.71 4.98 -14.40
N ARG A 39 -8.57 5.28 -15.02
CA ARG A 39 -8.37 5.23 -16.48
C ARG A 39 -8.13 3.82 -17.03
N ASN A 40 -8.16 2.80 -16.16
CA ASN A 40 -7.94 1.40 -16.51
C ASN A 40 -6.58 1.13 -17.19
N ILE A 41 -5.56 1.91 -16.85
CA ILE A 41 -4.19 1.75 -17.38
C ILE A 41 -3.44 0.67 -16.59
N ILE A 42 -3.59 0.71 -15.26
CA ILE A 42 -2.89 -0.20 -14.36
C ILE A 42 -3.83 -1.12 -13.58
N ARG A 43 -3.27 -2.25 -13.14
CA ARG A 43 -3.74 -3.03 -12.00
C ARG A 43 -2.71 -2.94 -10.88
N ILE A 44 -3.07 -2.26 -9.80
CA ILE A 44 -2.21 -2.04 -8.63
C ILE A 44 -2.37 -3.19 -7.62
N THR A 45 -1.30 -3.54 -6.91
CA THR A 45 -1.34 -4.33 -5.67
C THR A 45 -0.51 -3.62 -4.61
N PHE A 46 -1.12 -3.35 -3.45
CA PHE A 46 -0.40 -2.78 -2.32
C PHE A 46 0.27 -3.89 -1.49
N ILE A 47 1.55 -3.74 -1.20
CA ILE A 47 2.34 -4.69 -0.42
C ILE A 47 2.91 -3.92 0.78
N ASP A 48 2.36 -4.22 1.96
CA ASP A 48 2.91 -3.68 3.20
C ASP A 48 4.19 -4.46 3.54
N THR A 49 5.31 -3.75 3.59
CA THR A 49 6.66 -4.30 3.77
C THR A 49 7.12 -3.99 5.18
N PRO A 50 7.15 -4.97 6.11
CA PRO A 50 7.46 -4.73 7.51
C PRO A 50 8.95 -4.48 7.76
N VAL A 51 9.41 -3.26 7.43
CA VAL A 51 10.77 -2.77 7.75
C VAL A 51 10.85 -2.37 9.22
N HIS A 52 9.78 -1.77 9.75
CA HIS A 52 9.64 -1.44 11.18
C HIS A 52 8.77 -2.46 11.92
N LYS A 53 9.03 -2.64 13.22
CA LYS A 53 8.32 -3.63 14.06
C LYS A 53 6.81 -3.40 14.08
N GLN A 54 6.40 -2.13 14.14
CA GLN A 54 5.01 -1.69 14.24
C GLN A 54 4.24 -1.90 12.94
N THR A 55 4.92 -2.05 11.80
CA THR A 55 4.27 -2.23 10.49
C THR A 55 3.40 -3.47 10.44
N LEU A 56 3.72 -4.52 11.18
CA LEU A 56 2.88 -5.73 11.23
C LEU A 56 1.48 -5.46 11.81
N LEU A 57 1.38 -4.61 12.85
CA LEU A 57 0.09 -4.21 13.40
C LEU A 57 -0.74 -3.51 12.32
N TYR A 58 -0.14 -2.53 11.64
CA TYR A 58 -0.79 -1.73 10.62
C TYR A 58 -1.21 -2.55 9.40
N ALA A 59 -0.35 -3.45 8.92
CA ALA A 59 -0.65 -4.36 7.83
C ALA A 59 -1.85 -5.27 8.16
N ASN A 60 -1.95 -5.76 9.40
CA ASN A 60 -3.11 -6.51 9.85
C ASN A 60 -4.39 -5.66 9.80
N TYR A 61 -4.36 -4.43 10.32
CA TYR A 61 -5.53 -3.53 10.27
C TYR A 61 -5.91 -3.16 8.84
N PHE A 62 -4.94 -2.97 7.95
CA PHE A 62 -5.22 -2.74 6.54
C PHE A 62 -6.02 -3.90 5.94
N LEU A 63 -5.63 -5.15 6.24
CA LEU A 63 -6.37 -6.34 5.82
C LEU A 63 -7.73 -6.46 6.51
N TYR A 64 -7.87 -6.09 7.79
CA TYR A 64 -9.16 -6.07 8.48
C TYR A 64 -10.13 -5.06 7.87
N ILE A 65 -9.64 -3.90 7.43
CA ILE A 65 -10.43 -2.88 6.73
C ILE A 65 -10.85 -3.42 5.36
N LEU A 66 -9.92 -4.02 4.62
CA LEU A 66 -10.18 -4.68 3.33
C LEU A 66 -11.27 -5.75 3.42
N ASN A 67 -11.23 -6.59 4.46
CA ASN A 67 -12.23 -7.62 4.71
C ASN A 67 -13.61 -7.05 5.06
N ARG A 68 -13.66 -5.84 5.62
CA ARG A 68 -14.93 -5.15 5.89
C ARG A 68 -15.52 -4.53 4.62
N LYS A 69 -14.71 -3.84 3.83
CA LYS A 69 -15.11 -3.17 2.59
C LYS A 69 -13.92 -3.14 1.61
N ASN A 70 -14.03 -3.92 0.54
CA ASN A 70 -13.01 -4.02 -0.50
C ASN A 70 -13.35 -3.15 -1.73
N ASP A 71 -13.41 -1.84 -1.51
CA ASP A 71 -13.67 -0.83 -2.54
C ASP A 71 -12.45 0.06 -2.69
N PHE A 72 -12.07 0.42 -3.92
CA PHE A 72 -10.77 1.05 -4.19
C PHE A 72 -10.65 2.43 -3.54
N ASP A 73 -11.66 3.30 -3.70
CA ASP A 73 -11.62 4.65 -3.11
C ASP A 73 -11.61 4.58 -1.57
N HIS A 74 -12.38 3.66 -0.99
CA HIS A 74 -12.34 3.42 0.46
C HIS A 74 -10.97 2.93 0.93
N ILE A 75 -10.31 2.08 0.15
CA ILE A 75 -9.01 1.51 0.48
C ILE A 75 -7.88 2.53 0.37
N LEU A 76 -7.93 3.43 -0.61
CA LEU A 76 -7.00 4.57 -0.66
C LEU A 76 -7.16 5.44 0.60
N PHE A 77 -8.39 5.87 0.90
CA PHE A 77 -8.67 6.64 2.11
C PHE A 77 -8.19 5.95 3.40
N ALA A 78 -8.41 4.65 3.52
CA ALA A 78 -7.95 3.86 4.65
C ALA A 78 -6.42 3.84 4.76
N ARG A 79 -5.70 3.69 3.64
CA ARG A 79 -4.23 3.73 3.62
C ARG A 79 -3.71 5.10 4.03
N THR A 80 -4.28 6.19 3.51
CA THR A 80 -3.93 7.55 3.94
C THR A 80 -4.11 7.71 5.45
N ALA A 81 -5.23 7.22 6.01
CA ALA A 81 -5.50 7.29 7.43
C ALA A 81 -4.51 6.46 8.27
N LEU A 82 -4.09 5.28 7.79
CA LEU A 82 -3.06 4.49 8.45
C LEU A 82 -1.69 5.20 8.42
N PHE A 83 -1.31 5.83 7.30
CA PHE A 83 -0.11 6.67 7.28
C PHE A 83 -0.21 7.87 8.23
N ASP A 84 -1.37 8.52 8.33
CA ASP A 84 -1.61 9.60 9.29
C ASP A 84 -1.44 9.13 10.74
N ALA A 85 -1.95 7.94 11.08
CA ALA A 85 -1.80 7.35 12.40
C ALA A 85 -0.33 7.06 12.72
N ALA A 86 0.42 6.52 11.75
CA ALA A 86 1.85 6.24 11.90
C ALA A 86 2.67 7.54 12.08
N ARG A 87 2.37 8.61 11.33
CA ARG A 87 2.98 9.94 11.52
C ARG A 87 2.74 10.50 12.92
N ARG A 88 1.59 10.20 13.52
CA ARG A 88 1.24 10.55 14.90
C ARG A 88 1.84 9.62 15.95
N LYS A 89 2.68 8.66 15.55
CA LYS A 89 3.33 7.66 16.42
C LYS A 89 2.32 6.84 17.23
N ILE A 90 1.20 6.47 16.63
CA ILE A 90 0.23 5.58 17.25
C ILE A 90 0.72 4.14 17.10
N GLU A 91 1.46 3.62 18.07
CA GLU A 91 2.10 2.31 17.94
C GLU A 91 1.27 1.16 18.53
N GLU A 92 0.32 1.50 19.40
CA GLU A 92 -0.47 0.55 20.15
C GLU A 92 -1.81 0.24 19.49
N LYS A 93 -2.24 -1.01 19.63
CA LYS A 93 -3.51 -1.52 19.07
C LYS A 93 -4.71 -0.63 19.44
N ALA A 94 -4.89 -0.34 20.73
CA ALA A 94 -6.04 0.42 21.22
C ALA A 94 -6.07 1.84 20.63
N GLY A 95 -4.91 2.49 20.53
CA GLY A 95 -4.79 3.81 19.92
C GLY A 95 -5.12 3.80 18.43
N LEU A 96 -4.70 2.76 17.70
CA LEU A 96 -4.99 2.61 16.28
C LEU A 96 -6.49 2.38 16.05
N GLU A 97 -7.11 1.50 16.83
CA GLU A 97 -8.56 1.24 16.77
C GLU A 97 -9.38 2.51 17.06
N GLU A 98 -9.01 3.27 18.09
CA GLU A 98 -9.67 4.52 18.41
C GLU A 98 -9.51 5.55 17.27
N PHE A 99 -8.32 5.66 16.69
CA PHE A 99 -8.05 6.55 15.57
C PHE A 99 -8.91 6.20 14.35
N LEU A 100 -8.94 4.92 13.96
CA LEU A 100 -9.75 4.44 12.84
C LEU A 100 -11.23 4.72 13.07
N ARG A 101 -11.74 4.46 14.27
CA ARG A 101 -13.13 4.77 14.66
C ARG A 101 -13.44 6.27 14.53
N LYS A 102 -12.55 7.15 15.01
CA LYS A 102 -12.72 8.62 14.87
C LYS A 102 -12.71 9.07 13.41
N LYS A 103 -12.02 8.35 12.52
CA LYS A 103 -12.01 8.58 11.08
C LYS A 103 -13.20 7.93 10.34
N GLY A 104 -14.10 7.25 11.05
CA GLY A 104 -15.24 6.54 10.46
C GLY A 104 -14.84 5.28 9.68
N ILE A 105 -13.64 4.75 9.91
CA ILE A 105 -13.14 3.54 9.25
C ILE A 105 -13.48 2.34 10.13
N MET A 106 -14.29 1.44 9.56
CA MET A 106 -14.67 0.18 10.19
C MET A 106 -13.77 -0.95 9.68
N PHE A 107 -13.55 -1.95 10.53
CA PHE A 107 -12.75 -3.12 10.19
C PHE A 107 -13.43 -4.40 10.68
N LYS A 108 -13.08 -5.53 10.04
CA LYS A 108 -13.57 -6.87 10.41
C LYS A 108 -12.37 -7.81 10.48
N PHE A 109 -12.14 -8.42 11.63
CA PHE A 109 -11.05 -9.37 11.83
C PHE A 109 -11.10 -10.52 10.82
N LEU A 110 -9.93 -10.96 10.37
CA LEU A 110 -9.72 -12.18 9.59
C LEU A 110 -8.37 -12.82 9.96
N ASP A 111 -8.15 -14.07 9.58
CA ASP A 111 -6.80 -14.62 9.56
C ASP A 111 -6.01 -14.02 8.38
N THR A 112 -4.94 -13.29 8.69
CA THR A 112 -4.09 -12.57 7.73
C THR A 112 -2.88 -13.37 7.28
N LYS A 113 -2.57 -14.52 7.90
CA LYS A 113 -1.31 -15.24 7.74
C LYS A 113 -0.99 -15.55 6.27
N SER A 114 -1.97 -16.06 5.53
CA SER A 114 -1.78 -16.42 4.11
C SER A 114 -1.50 -15.20 3.23
N THR A 115 -2.18 -14.08 3.50
CA THR A 115 -1.98 -12.84 2.74
C THR A 115 -0.62 -12.22 3.05
N LEU A 116 -0.21 -12.21 4.32
CA LEU A 116 1.12 -11.73 4.73
C LEU A 116 2.25 -12.62 4.18
N ALA A 117 2.04 -13.94 4.13
CA ALA A 117 2.98 -14.86 3.50
C ALA A 117 3.14 -14.58 1.99
N ALA A 118 2.03 -14.31 1.28
CA ALA A 118 2.06 -13.93 -0.12
C ALA A 118 2.76 -12.57 -0.36
N MET A 119 2.52 -11.58 0.51
CA MET A 119 3.24 -10.30 0.49
C MET A 119 4.75 -10.50 0.66
N ASN A 120 5.16 -11.32 1.64
CA ASN A 120 6.57 -11.67 1.85
C ASN A 120 7.19 -12.41 0.66
N ALA A 121 6.42 -13.27 -0.03
CA ALA A 121 6.89 -13.91 -1.25
C ALA A 121 7.17 -12.89 -2.35
N TYR A 122 6.30 -11.89 -2.53
CA TYR A 122 6.53 -10.81 -3.50
C TYR A 122 7.75 -9.95 -3.16
N ILE A 123 7.91 -9.56 -1.89
CA ILE A 123 9.08 -8.79 -1.42
C ILE A 123 10.38 -9.52 -1.80
N LYS A 124 10.43 -10.85 -1.57
CA LYS A 124 11.58 -11.69 -1.92
C LYS A 124 11.77 -11.83 -3.43
N SER A 125 10.71 -12.19 -4.17
CA SER A 125 10.80 -12.45 -5.62
C SER A 125 11.12 -11.19 -6.44
N ASP A 126 10.71 -10.03 -5.94
CA ASP A 126 10.97 -8.74 -6.59
C ASP A 126 12.25 -8.08 -6.08
N ALA A 127 13.01 -8.78 -5.23
CA ALA A 127 14.28 -8.31 -4.65
C ALA A 127 14.18 -6.93 -4.00
N VAL A 128 13.06 -6.63 -3.34
CA VAL A 128 12.83 -5.35 -2.65
C VAL A 128 13.70 -5.29 -1.41
N ARG A 129 14.61 -4.30 -1.35
CA ARG A 129 15.56 -4.10 -0.24
C ARG A 129 15.31 -2.83 0.57
N SER A 130 14.47 -1.93 0.07
CA SER A 130 14.14 -0.66 0.71
C SER A 130 12.72 -0.23 0.36
N THR A 131 12.18 0.71 1.12
CA THR A 131 10.87 1.33 0.86
C THR A 131 11.01 2.86 0.78
N PRO A 132 10.16 3.55 -0.01
CA PRO A 132 9.19 2.97 -0.94
C PRO A 132 9.88 2.30 -2.13
N ALA A 133 9.25 1.26 -2.66
CA ALA A 133 9.65 0.62 -3.90
C ALA A 133 8.42 0.31 -4.76
N CYS A 134 8.59 0.24 -6.06
CA CYS A 134 7.52 -0.03 -7.02
C CYS A 134 8.03 -0.97 -8.10
N ILE A 135 7.25 -2.00 -8.40
CA ILE A 135 7.45 -2.83 -9.59
C ILE A 135 6.42 -2.42 -10.62
N ILE A 136 6.87 -2.11 -11.83
CA ILE A 136 6.01 -1.89 -12.98
C ILE A 136 6.33 -2.99 -14.00
N ASP A 137 5.30 -3.74 -14.38
CA ASP A 137 5.39 -4.83 -15.35
C ASP A 137 4.33 -4.63 -16.43
N ASN A 138 4.78 -4.40 -17.67
CA ASN A 138 3.93 -4.17 -18.83
C ASN A 138 3.77 -5.42 -19.72
N GLY A 139 4.15 -6.60 -19.23
CA GLY A 139 4.13 -7.87 -19.95
C GLY A 139 5.33 -8.11 -20.88
N LYS A 140 6.10 -7.06 -21.21
CA LYS A 140 7.36 -7.17 -21.96
C LYS A 140 8.58 -7.02 -21.06
N GLN A 141 8.49 -6.09 -20.11
CA GLN A 141 9.54 -5.82 -19.15
C GLN A 141 8.93 -5.66 -17.76
N LYS A 142 9.67 -6.12 -16.77
CA LYS A 142 9.41 -5.94 -15.35
C LYS A 142 10.56 -5.13 -14.76
N GLN A 143 10.27 -3.96 -14.22
CA GLN A 143 11.27 -3.03 -13.69
C GLN A 143 10.97 -2.67 -12.24
N LEU A 144 12.03 -2.61 -11.43
CA LEU A 144 12.00 -2.15 -10.04
C LEU A 144 12.45 -0.69 -9.97
N PHE A 145 11.64 0.15 -9.33
CA PHE A 145 11.92 1.54 -9.02
C PHE A 145 12.01 1.69 -7.50
N SER A 146 13.05 2.36 -7.01
CA SER A 146 13.30 2.50 -5.57
C SER A 146 13.44 3.97 -5.19
N GLY A 147 12.75 4.39 -4.12
CA GLY A 147 12.71 5.78 -3.69
C GLY A 147 11.57 6.58 -4.33
N ALA A 148 11.08 7.58 -3.58
CA ALA A 148 9.86 8.32 -3.91
C ALA A 148 9.91 8.97 -5.30
N ASP A 149 10.98 9.71 -5.60
CA ASP A 149 11.09 10.48 -6.85
C ASP A 149 11.10 9.58 -8.09
N GLN A 150 11.83 8.46 -8.03
CA GLN A 150 11.88 7.50 -9.14
C GLN A 150 10.51 6.86 -9.38
N ILE A 151 9.81 6.51 -8.31
CA ILE A 151 8.47 5.92 -8.38
C ILE A 151 7.47 6.92 -8.98
N ILE A 152 7.46 8.16 -8.48
CA ILE A 152 6.56 9.21 -8.96
C ILE A 152 6.79 9.45 -10.46
N LYS A 153 8.04 9.64 -10.87
CA LYS A 153 8.39 9.83 -12.28
C LYS A 153 7.96 8.64 -13.15
N ALA A 154 8.17 7.41 -12.66
CA ALA A 154 7.78 6.21 -13.38
C ALA A 154 6.26 6.09 -13.55
N LEU A 155 5.47 6.43 -12.52
CA LEU A 155 4.00 6.45 -12.60
C LEU A 155 3.50 7.58 -13.50
N GLU A 156 4.13 8.75 -13.49
CA GLU A 156 3.77 9.87 -14.39
C GLU A 156 3.94 9.51 -15.86
N LEU A 157 4.97 8.73 -16.20
CA LEU A 157 5.19 8.22 -17.57
C LEU A 157 4.13 7.23 -18.05
N LEU A 158 3.28 6.72 -17.16
CA LEU A 158 2.17 5.83 -17.52
C LEU A 158 0.87 6.59 -17.81
N ARG A 159 0.80 7.89 -17.53
CA ARG A 159 -0.40 8.71 -17.78
C ARG A 159 -0.58 8.99 -19.27
#